data_AF-A0A359E184-F1
#
_entry.id   AF-A0A359E184-F1
#
_cell.length_a   1.000
_cell.length_b   1.000
_cell.length_c   1.000
_cell.angle_alpha   90.00
_cell.angle_beta   90.00
_cell.angle_gamma   90.00
#
_symmetry.space_group_name_H-M   'P 1'
#
loop_
_entity.id
_entity.type
_entity.pdbx_description
1 polymer ?
#
loop_
_entity_poly.entity_id
_entity_poly.type
_entity_poly.pdbx_seq_one_letter_code
_entity_poly.pdbx_strand_id
1 'polypeptide(L)'
;MEIIFFLIGSFVLFLGAYLIFDHIRYVRIALETTGKVTGFKVKEGSKGNKTYQPVVESYFGDFTGRYGSGRPQYQIGETVEVIYISGKTPRLKSNMPYFVGVFLMV
;
A
#
# COMPACT_ATOMS: atom_id res chain seq x y z
N MET A 1 -25.94 9.05 -27.61
CA MET A 1 -25.76 8.15 -26.45
C MET A 1 -24.44 7.39 -26.53
N GLU A 2 -24.05 6.82 -27.68
CA GLU A 2 -22.79 6.06 -27.85
C GLU A 2 -21.50 6.86 -27.53
N ILE A 3 -21.42 8.12 -27.93
CA ILE A 3 -20.22 8.97 -27.70
C ILE A 3 -19.94 9.19 -26.21
N ILE A 4 -20.98 9.25 -25.38
CA ILE A 4 -20.83 9.48 -23.93
C ILE A 4 -20.22 8.25 -23.26
N PHE A 5 -20.67 7.04 -23.64
CA PHE A 5 -20.08 5.79 -23.14
C PHE A 5 -18.63 5.63 -23.59
N PHE A 6 -18.30 6.04 -24.83
CA PHE A 6 -16.93 6.01 -25.32
C PHE A 6 -16.00 6.95 -24.52
N LEU A 7 -16.46 8.17 -24.21
CA LEU A 7 -15.71 9.12 -23.39
C LEU A 7 -15.49 8.62 -21.96
N ILE A 8 -16.52 8.05 -21.33
CA ILE A 8 -16.43 7.51 -19.98
C ILE A 8 -15.47 6.31 -19.95
N GLY A 9 -15.60 5.37 -20.89
CA GLY A 9 -14.71 4.22 -20.99
C GLY A 9 -13.25 4.63 -21.22
N SER A 10 -13.01 5.59 -22.11
CA SER A 10 -11.68 6.12 -22.37
C SER A 10 -11.08 6.81 -21.13
N PHE A 11 -11.90 7.54 -20.37
CA PHE A 11 -11.43 8.21 -19.15
C PHE A 11 -11.04 7.21 -18.06
N VAL A 12 -11.84 6.16 -17.84
CA VAL A 12 -11.54 5.10 -16.87
C VAL A 12 -10.27 4.33 -17.27
N LEU A 13 -10.12 3.98 -18.54
CA LEU A 13 -8.90 3.35 -19.05
C LEU A 13 -7.66 4.21 -18.82
N PHE A 14 -7.76 5.52 -19.08
CA PHE A 14 -6.65 6.44 -18.86
C PHE A 14 -6.28 6.54 -17.37
N LEU A 15 -7.27 6.58 -16.48
CA LEU A 15 -7.07 6.59 -15.03
C LEU A 15 -6.39 5.31 -14.53
N GLY A 16 -6.85 4.14 -14.99
CA GLY A 16 -6.23 2.86 -14.68
C GLY A 16 -4.78 2.82 -15.14
N ALA A 17 -4.51 3.22 -16.38
CA ALA A 17 -3.16 3.24 -16.95
C ALA A 17 -2.23 4.19 -16.18
N TYR A 18 -2.72 5.38 -15.80
CA TYR A 18 -1.98 6.35 -15.01
C TYR A 18 -1.57 5.79 -13.64
N LEU A 19 -2.49 5.13 -12.93
CA LEU A 19 -2.21 4.51 -11.63
C LEU A 19 -1.17 3.40 -11.74
N ILE A 20 -1.24 2.57 -12.79
CA ILE A 20 -0.27 1.51 -13.05
C ILE A 20 1.12 2.11 -13.34
N PHE A 21 1.19 3.14 -14.18
CA PHE A 21 2.46 3.80 -14.51
C PHE A 21 3.13 4.45 -13.30
N ASP A 22 2.36 5.17 -12.47
CA ASP A 22 2.89 5.78 -11.26
C ASP A 22 3.42 4.70 -10.29
N HIS A 23 2.70 3.60 -10.16
CA HIS A 23 3.11 2.49 -9.32
C HIS A 23 4.39 1.79 -9.83
N ILE A 24 4.48 1.51 -11.13
CA ILE A 24 5.69 0.92 -11.74
C ILE A 24 6.88 1.85 -11.55
N ARG A 25 6.71 3.17 -11.75
CA ARG A 25 7.77 4.14 -11.54
C ARG A 25 8.22 4.19 -10.08
N TYR A 26 7.27 4.10 -9.14
CA TYR A 26 7.54 4.08 -7.71
C TYR A 26 8.34 2.83 -7.31
N VAL A 27 7.95 1.65 -7.79
CA VAL A 27 8.65 0.39 -7.52
C VAL A 27 10.03 0.38 -8.14
N ARG A 28 10.19 0.88 -9.39
CA ARG A 28 11.49 0.88 -10.08
C ARG A 28 12.57 1.73 -9.40
N ILE A 29 12.18 2.81 -8.71
CA ILE A 29 13.11 3.72 -8.02
C ILE A 29 13.33 3.26 -6.57
N ALA A 30 12.52 2.34 -6.07
CA ALA A 30 12.59 1.92 -4.69
C ALA A 30 13.54 0.75 -4.47
N LEU A 31 14.29 0.84 -3.38
CA LEU A 31 15.11 -0.22 -2.84
C LEU A 31 14.20 -1.16 -2.05
N GLU A 32 14.16 -2.42 -2.45
CA GLU A 32 13.51 -3.48 -1.69
C GLU A 32 14.45 -3.97 -0.59
N THR A 33 13.94 -4.04 0.63
CA THR A 33 14.64 -4.57 1.79
C THR A 33 13.67 -5.36 2.66
N THR A 34 14.18 -6.02 3.69
CA THR A 34 13.37 -6.76 4.65
C THR A 34 13.30 -6.02 5.97
N GLY A 35 12.15 -6.05 6.62
CA GLY A 35 11.95 -5.61 7.99
C GLY A 35 11.35 -6.71 8.85
N LYS A 36 11.35 -6.52 10.16
CA LYS A 36 10.75 -7.43 11.13
C LYS A 36 9.63 -6.72 11.87
N VAL A 37 8.47 -7.36 11.96
CA VAL A 37 7.35 -6.82 12.76
C VAL A 37 7.70 -6.94 14.24
N THR A 38 7.85 -5.83 14.94
CA THR A 38 8.19 -5.79 16.37
C THR A 38 6.97 -5.57 17.26
N GLY A 39 5.85 -5.10 16.70
CA GLY A 39 4.62 -4.90 17.45
C GLY A 39 3.49 -4.31 16.63
N PHE A 40 2.46 -3.81 17.32
CA PHE A 40 1.31 -3.17 16.70
C PHE A 40 0.96 -1.87 17.41
N LYS A 41 0.77 -0.79 16.64
CA LYS A 41 0.14 0.43 17.10
C LYS A 41 -1.37 0.27 16.97
N VAL A 42 -2.07 0.28 18.10
CA VAL A 42 -3.53 0.18 18.15
C VAL A 42 -4.12 1.59 18.04
N LYS A 43 -5.05 1.78 17.09
CA LYS A 43 -5.89 2.97 17.02
C LYS A 43 -7.34 2.58 17.31
N GLU A 44 -7.94 3.27 18.27
CA GLU A 44 -9.35 3.14 18.59
C GLU A 44 -10.17 4.12 17.74
N GLY A 45 -11.15 3.59 17.02
CA GLY A 45 -12.15 4.38 16.31
C GLY A 45 -13.30 4.77 17.23
N SER A 46 -14.05 5.82 16.85
CA SER A 46 -15.13 6.41 17.65
C SER A 46 -16.28 5.46 18.04
N LYS A 47 -16.38 4.27 17.42
CA LYS A 47 -17.38 3.24 17.73
C LYS A 47 -16.82 2.02 18.50
N GLY A 48 -15.63 2.15 19.09
CA GLY A 48 -14.97 1.05 19.80
C GLY A 48 -14.24 0.03 18.90
N ASN A 49 -14.25 0.23 17.58
CA ASN A 49 -13.48 -0.59 16.65
C ASN A 49 -11.99 -0.32 16.81
N LYS A 50 -11.19 -1.38 17.01
CA LYS A 50 -9.73 -1.31 17.09
C LYS A 50 -9.13 -1.59 15.73
N THR A 51 -8.15 -0.79 15.33
CA THR A 51 -7.33 -1.06 14.15
C THR A 51 -5.88 -1.26 14.58
N TYR A 52 -5.25 -2.30 14.03
CA TYR A 52 -3.90 -2.71 14.34
C TYR A 52 -2.99 -2.34 13.18
N GLN A 53 -2.10 -1.37 13.39
CA GLN A 53 -1.07 -1.00 12.44
C GLN A 53 0.25 -1.67 12.82
N PRO A 54 0.89 -2.46 11.94
CA PRO A 54 2.15 -3.11 12.27
C PRO A 54 3.25 -2.07 12.49
N VAL A 55 4.07 -2.28 13.51
CA VAL A 55 5.33 -1.56 13.73
C VAL A 55 6.44 -2.46 13.21
N VAL A 56 7.24 -1.93 12.29
CA VAL A 56 8.26 -2.68 11.57
C VAL A 56 9.61 -2.03 11.84
N GLU A 57 10.53 -2.84 12.33
CA GLU A 57 11.95 -2.50 12.43
C GLU A 57 12.62 -2.88 11.11
N SER A 58 13.35 -1.94 10.52
CA SER A 58 14.05 -2.17 9.25
C SER A 58 15.45 -1.56 9.31
N TYR A 59 16.31 -1.93 8.37
CA TYR A 59 17.66 -1.36 8.25
C TYR A 59 17.67 0.18 8.16
N PHE A 60 16.59 0.78 7.65
CA PHE A 60 16.44 2.24 7.50
C PHE A 60 15.73 2.90 8.69
N GLY A 61 15.50 2.15 9.77
CA GLY A 61 14.83 2.59 10.98
C GLY A 61 13.42 2.05 11.15
N ASP A 62 12.85 2.34 12.32
CA ASP A 62 11.53 1.86 12.73
C ASP A 62 10.43 2.73 12.11
N PHE A 63 9.40 2.07 11.57
CA PHE A 63 8.24 2.78 11.05
C PHE A 63 6.94 2.02 11.31
N THR A 64 5.85 2.79 11.39
CA THR A 64 4.49 2.23 11.48
C THR A 64 3.90 2.07 10.08
N GLY A 65 3.37 0.89 9.80
CA GLY A 65 2.63 0.61 8.57
C GLY A 65 1.47 1.58 8.38
N ARG A 66 1.29 2.05 7.14
CA ARG A 66 0.23 3.02 6.79
C ARG A 66 -1.17 2.44 6.96
N TYR A 67 -1.32 1.14 6.69
CA TYR A 67 -2.60 0.44 6.72
C TYR A 67 -2.74 -0.31 8.04
N GLY A 68 -3.87 -0.07 8.69
CA GLY A 68 -4.30 -0.83 9.86
C GLY A 68 -5.59 -1.58 9.52
N SER A 69 -5.78 -2.72 10.14
CA SER A 69 -6.95 -3.58 9.93
C SER A 69 -7.58 -3.96 11.26
N GLY A 70 -8.85 -4.35 11.23
CA GLY A 70 -9.61 -4.72 12.43
C GLY A 70 -9.06 -5.95 13.17
N ARG A 71 -8.19 -6.72 12.51
CA ARG A 71 -7.44 -7.85 13.05
C ARG A 71 -5.98 -7.69 12.64
N PRO A 72 -4.99 -8.12 13.45
CA PRO A 72 -3.60 -8.10 13.04
C PRO A 72 -3.40 -8.87 11.72
N GLN A 73 -2.89 -8.18 10.70
CA GLN A 73 -2.61 -8.78 9.38
C GLN A 73 -1.28 -9.53 9.34
N TYR A 74 -0.40 -9.26 10.31
CA TYR A 74 0.93 -9.83 10.43
C TYR A 74 1.10 -10.44 11.82
N GLN A 75 2.17 -11.20 12.02
CA GLN A 75 2.58 -11.73 13.31
C GLN A 75 3.83 -10.99 13.84
N ILE A 76 3.95 -10.88 15.17
CA ILE A 76 5.18 -10.34 15.77
C ILE A 76 6.31 -11.32 15.48
N GLY A 77 7.41 -10.80 14.96
CA GLY A 77 8.57 -11.56 14.53
C GLY A 77 8.56 -11.95 13.05
N GLU A 78 7.45 -11.74 12.34
CA GLU A 78 7.34 -12.00 10.91
C GLU A 78 8.26 -11.08 10.11
N THR A 79 8.96 -11.65 9.12
CA THR A 79 9.76 -10.89 8.16
C THR A 79 8.86 -10.40 7.03
N VAL A 80 8.90 -9.08 6.79
CA VAL A 80 8.05 -8.40 5.81
C VAL A 80 8.89 -7.64 4.80
N GLU A 81 8.40 -7.56 3.56
CA GLU A 81 9.05 -6.76 2.51
C GLU A 81 8.78 -5.27 2.72
N VAL A 82 9.86 -4.50 2.76
CA VAL A 82 9.88 -3.05 2.95
C VAL A 82 10.44 -2.40 1.70
N ILE A 83 9.75 -1.38 1.25
CA ILE A 83 10.13 -0.54 0.13
C ILE A 83 10.66 0.78 0.69
N TYR A 84 11.88 1.15 0.31
CA TYR A 84 12.52 2.41 0.67
C TYR A 84 12.85 3.23 -0.57
N ILE A 85 12.54 4.53 -0.55
CA ILE A 85 12.99 5.48 -1.56
C ILE A 85 13.84 6.52 -0.85
N SER A 86 15.03 6.80 -1.37
CA SER A 86 15.95 7.79 -0.81
C SER A 86 15.24 9.13 -0.58
N GLY A 87 15.32 9.64 0.66
CA GLY A 87 14.64 10.87 1.07
C GLY A 87 13.16 10.74 1.46
N LYS A 88 12.58 9.53 1.49
CA LYS A 88 11.20 9.27 1.96
C LYS A 88 11.18 8.27 3.11
N THR A 89 10.09 8.28 3.88
CA THR A 89 9.87 7.29 4.94
C THR A 89 9.67 5.89 4.34
N PRO A 90 10.31 4.84 4.90
CA PRO A 90 10.12 3.46 4.46
C PRO A 90 8.65 3.02 4.62
N ARG A 91 8.21 2.12 3.74
CA ARG A 91 6.83 1.63 3.70
C ARG A 91 6.79 0.14 3.45
N LEU A 92 5.76 -0.53 3.95
CA LEU A 92 5.47 -1.91 3.59
C LEU A 92 5.15 -2.02 2.10
N LYS A 93 5.71 -3.03 1.44
CA LYS A 93 5.29 -3.42 0.10
C LYS A 93 3.83 -3.87 0.15
N SER A 94 3.00 -3.26 -0.69
CA SER A 94 1.59 -3.63 -0.79
C SER A 94 1.25 -3.86 -2.25
N ASN A 95 0.64 -5.02 -2.53
CA ASN A 95 0.14 -5.35 -3.86
C ASN A 95 -1.24 -4.73 -4.14
N MET A 96 -1.82 -4.01 -3.19
CA MET A 96 -3.15 -3.42 -3.28
C MET A 96 -3.34 -2.45 -4.47
N PRO A 97 -2.34 -1.62 -4.86
CA PRO A 97 -2.46 -0.76 -6.04
C PRO A 97 -2.67 -1.55 -7.35
N TYR A 98 -2.03 -2.72 -7.49
CA TYR A 98 -2.22 -3.59 -8.66
C TYR A 98 -3.65 -4.13 -8.71
N PHE A 99 -4.21 -4.59 -7.58
CA PHE A 99 -5.58 -5.08 -7.52
C PHE A 99 -6.60 -4.00 -7.89
N VAL A 100 -6.45 -2.78 -7.38
CA VAL A 100 -7.33 -1.65 -7.72
C VAL A 100 -7.20 -1.28 -9.19
N GLY A 101 -5.96 -1.26 -9.72
CA GLY A 101 -5.71 -0.96 -11.14
C GLY A 101 -6.35 -1.98 -12.08
N VAL A 102 -6.24 -3.27 -11.78
CA VAL A 102 -6.88 -4.34 -12.57
C VAL A 102 -8.39 -4.29 -12.44
N PHE A 103 -8.94 -4.09 -11.24
CA PHE A 103 -10.38 -4.00 -11.03
C PHE A 103 -11.01 -2.78 -11.73
N LEU A 104 -10.28 -1.67 -11.88
CA LEU A 104 -10.74 -0.52 -12.64
C LEU A 104 -10.66 -0.73 -14.16
N MET A 105 -9.91 -1.73 -14.63
CA MET A 105 -9.77 -2.05 -16.05
C MET A 105 -10.70 -3.18 -16.54
N VAL A 106 -11.30 -3.94 -15.63
CA VAL A 106 -12.24 -5.04 -15.90
C VAL A 106 -13.68 -4.56 -15.70
#